data_AF-A0A368FXD8-F1
#
_entry.id   AF-A0A368FXD8-F1
#
_cell.length_a   1.000
_cell.length_b   1.000
_cell.length_c   1.000
_cell.angle_alpha   90.00
_cell.angle_beta   90.00
_cell.angle_gamma   90.00
#
_symmetry.space_group_name_H-M   'P 1'
#
loop_
_entity.id
_entity.type
_entity.pdbx_description
1 polymer ?
#
loop_
_entity_poly.entity_id
_entity_poly.type
_entity_poly.pdbx_seq_one_letter_code
_entity_poly.pdbx_strand_id
1 'polypeptide(L)'
;MTPDATLEKSAKQQVDETITGLISKGLTVTDLWIKVTDLSKWTPSISFNNVFLIELVDAVKAHGRKVGIITSSEAFYKITPGLDHYSDDVKLWYGDSKPVMCNGTEGTNFEDFKPFAGWSKPDAKEYCVGAKVCGITINGNVVSAGSIWTPSS
;
A
#
# COMPACT_ATOMS: atom_id res chain seq x y z
N MET A 1 5.15 4.91 1.16
CA MET A 1 5.10 5.73 2.37
C MET A 1 4.20 5.09 3.40
N THR A 2 4.47 5.34 4.69
CA THR A 2 3.53 5.05 5.77
C THR A 2 2.88 6.38 6.16
N PRO A 3 1.59 6.59 5.87
CA PRO A 3 0.90 7.79 6.31
C PRO A 3 0.69 7.77 7.83
N ASP A 4 0.47 8.93 8.42
CA ASP A 4 0.18 9.09 9.84
C ASP A 4 -0.90 10.16 10.04
N ALA A 5 -2.15 9.73 10.18
CA ALA A 5 -3.31 10.59 10.38
C ALA A 5 -3.36 11.21 11.79
N THR A 6 -2.43 10.84 12.68
CA THR A 6 -2.34 11.37 14.04
C THR A 6 -1.45 12.62 14.14
N LEU A 7 -0.74 12.96 13.06
CA LEU A 7 0.09 14.16 12.98
C LEU A 7 -0.73 15.37 12.53
N GLU A 8 -0.27 16.56 12.90
CA GLU A 8 -0.81 17.84 12.40
C GLU A 8 -0.62 18.04 10.88
N LYS A 9 0.21 17.22 10.23
CA LYS A 9 0.46 17.30 8.78
C LYS A 9 -0.72 16.71 8.01
N SER A 10 -1.27 17.49 7.08
CA SER A 10 -2.31 17.03 6.17
C SER A 10 -1.84 15.87 5.29
N ALA A 11 -2.79 15.09 4.75
CA ALA A 11 -2.51 14.02 3.80
C ALA A 11 -1.66 14.52 2.63
N LYS A 12 -2.06 15.66 2.05
CA LYS A 12 -1.32 16.30 0.96
C LYS A 12 0.12 16.62 1.35
N GLN A 13 0.34 17.20 2.53
CA GLN A 13 1.69 17.53 2.98
C GLN A 13 2.57 16.28 3.12
N GLN A 14 2.03 15.19 3.67
CA GLN A 14 2.78 13.94 3.81
C GLN A 14 3.20 13.34 2.46
N VAL A 15 2.33 13.44 1.46
CA VAL A 15 2.64 13.01 0.08
C VAL A 15 3.64 13.94 -0.60
N ASP A 16 3.42 15.26 -0.51
CA ASP A 16 4.30 16.28 -1.10
C ASP A 16 5.74 16.13 -0.60
N GLU A 17 5.92 16.02 0.72
CA GLU A 17 7.23 15.86 1.35
C GLU A 17 7.89 14.54 0.93
N THR A 18 7.10 13.45 0.84
CA THR A 18 7.62 12.14 0.39
C THR A 18 8.13 12.21 -1.05
N ILE A 19 7.30 12.67 -1.99
CA ILE A 19 7.63 12.68 -3.42
C ILE A 19 8.78 13.66 -3.68
N THR A 20 8.68 14.88 -3.15
CA THR A 20 9.71 15.91 -3.34
C THR A 20 11.03 15.49 -2.71
N GLY A 21 10.98 14.86 -1.52
CA GLY A 21 12.16 14.32 -0.85
C GLY A 21 12.90 13.30 -1.71
N LEU A 22 12.19 12.33 -2.28
CA LEU A 22 12.77 11.31 -3.16
C LEU A 22 13.35 11.92 -4.45
N ILE A 23 12.58 12.78 -5.13
CA ILE A 23 13.01 13.44 -6.37
C ILE A 23 14.25 14.32 -6.14
N SER A 24 14.31 15.04 -5.01
CA SER A 24 15.48 15.86 -4.65
C SER A 24 16.77 15.06 -4.49
N LYS A 25 16.66 13.74 -4.29
CA LYS A 25 17.79 12.79 -4.21
C LYS A 25 18.07 12.08 -5.54
N GLY A 26 17.46 12.53 -6.63
CA GLY A 26 17.68 11.97 -7.97
C GLY A 26 16.90 10.67 -8.24
N LEU A 27 15.92 10.34 -7.40
CA LEU A 27 15.08 9.15 -7.62
C LEU A 27 13.91 9.49 -8.55
N THR A 28 13.69 8.63 -9.55
CA THR A 28 12.46 8.64 -10.33
C THR A 28 11.36 7.95 -9.55
N VAL A 29 10.31 8.68 -9.21
CA VAL A 29 9.10 8.12 -8.62
C VAL A 29 8.06 7.98 -9.73
N THR A 30 7.66 6.77 -10.09
CA THR A 30 6.56 6.51 -11.05
C THR A 30 5.26 6.16 -10.35
N ASP A 31 5.38 5.37 -9.29
CA ASP A 31 4.31 4.84 -8.48
C ASP A 31 4.63 5.15 -7.01
N LEU A 32 3.62 5.60 -6.24
CA LEU A 32 3.74 5.69 -4.78
C LEU A 32 2.77 4.72 -4.12
N TRP A 33 3.32 3.83 -3.29
CA TRP A 33 2.55 2.91 -2.47
C TRP A 33 2.26 3.50 -1.08
N ILE A 34 0.99 3.53 -0.68
CA ILE A 34 0.52 4.02 0.63
C ILE A 34 0.26 2.80 1.53
N LYS A 35 0.96 2.71 2.66
CA LYS A 35 0.85 1.57 3.57
C LYS A 35 -0.26 1.76 4.60
N VAL A 36 -1.39 1.11 4.40
CA VAL A 36 -2.61 1.17 5.20
C VAL A 36 -2.75 -0.12 6.02
N THR A 37 -1.82 -0.33 6.96
CA THR A 37 -1.77 -1.56 7.79
C THR A 37 -1.65 -1.30 9.29
N ASP A 38 -1.01 -0.19 9.68
CA ASP A 38 -0.72 0.11 11.09
C ASP A 38 -1.84 0.95 11.70
N LEU A 39 -2.72 0.32 12.48
CA LEU A 39 -3.86 0.97 13.15
C LEU A 39 -3.45 2.12 14.08
N SER A 40 -2.22 2.12 14.61
CA SER A 40 -1.74 3.19 15.50
C SER A 40 -1.49 4.52 14.77
N LYS A 41 -1.46 4.49 13.44
CA LYS A 41 -1.27 5.64 12.55
C LYS A 41 -2.58 6.27 12.09
N TRP A 42 -3.70 5.80 12.61
CA TRP A 42 -5.03 6.26 12.24
C TRP A 42 -5.80 6.74 13.45
N THR A 43 -6.78 7.60 13.20
CA THR A 43 -7.58 8.19 14.27
C THR A 43 -8.78 7.27 14.60
N PRO A 44 -9.43 7.44 15.76
CA PRO A 44 -10.72 6.81 16.02
C PRO A 44 -11.87 7.32 15.12
N SER A 45 -11.67 8.43 14.39
CA SER A 45 -12.70 9.04 13.54
C SER A 45 -12.74 8.39 12.17
N ILE A 46 -13.79 7.61 11.91
CA ILE A 46 -14.03 6.93 10.64
C ILE A 46 -14.12 7.93 9.48
N SER A 47 -14.92 8.99 9.63
CA SER A 47 -15.11 9.99 8.57
C SER A 47 -13.79 10.70 8.24
N PHE A 48 -12.99 11.02 9.25
CA PHE A 48 -11.68 11.61 9.05
C PHE A 48 -10.73 10.65 8.34
N ASN A 49 -10.63 9.38 8.76
CA ASN A 49 -9.76 8.40 8.11
C ASN A 49 -10.14 8.17 6.64
N ASN A 50 -11.45 8.11 6.34
CA ASN A 50 -11.94 7.97 4.96
C ASN A 50 -11.50 9.16 4.10
N VAL A 51 -11.73 10.40 4.58
CA VAL A 51 -11.31 11.62 3.87
C VAL A 51 -9.80 11.67 3.73
N PHE A 52 -9.06 11.41 4.80
CA PHE A 52 -7.60 11.44 4.82
C PHE A 52 -7.00 10.44 3.82
N LEU A 53 -7.54 9.22 3.73
CA LEU A 53 -7.12 8.24 2.74
C LEU A 53 -7.39 8.71 1.31
N ILE A 54 -8.58 9.26 1.03
CA ILE A 54 -8.92 9.85 -0.28
C ILE A 54 -7.91 10.96 -0.64
N GLU A 55 -7.65 11.88 0.28
CA GLU A 55 -6.72 12.99 0.06
C GLU A 55 -5.28 12.53 -0.18
N LEU A 56 -4.83 11.44 0.45
CA LEU A 56 -3.51 10.85 0.16
C LEU A 56 -3.44 10.40 -1.30
N VAL A 57 -4.45 9.68 -1.78
CA VAL A 57 -4.51 9.21 -3.17
C VAL A 57 -4.59 10.36 -4.15
N ASP A 58 -5.45 11.33 -3.90
CA ASP A 58 -5.62 12.50 -4.76
C ASP A 58 -4.32 13.32 -4.84
N ALA A 59 -3.61 13.47 -3.72
CA ALA A 59 -2.31 14.13 -3.72
C ALA A 59 -1.28 13.37 -4.56
N VAL A 60 -1.22 12.04 -4.50
CA VAL A 60 -0.31 11.24 -5.36
C VAL A 60 -0.65 11.43 -6.83
N LYS A 61 -1.95 11.37 -7.17
CA LYS A 61 -2.44 11.58 -8.54
C LYS A 61 -2.14 13.01 -9.03
N ALA A 62 -2.25 14.03 -8.15
CA ALA A 62 -1.93 15.42 -8.47
C ALA A 62 -0.44 15.64 -8.80
N HIS A 63 0.46 14.80 -8.28
CA HIS A 63 1.87 14.76 -8.70
C HIS A 63 2.08 14.05 -10.05
N GLY A 64 1.03 13.60 -10.73
CA GLY A 64 1.11 12.83 -11.96
C GLY A 64 1.77 11.47 -11.74
N ARG A 65 1.52 10.83 -10.59
CA ARG A 65 2.05 9.52 -10.23
C ARG A 65 0.92 8.50 -10.15
N LYS A 66 1.27 7.24 -10.45
CA LYS A 66 0.38 6.11 -10.17
C LYS A 66 0.37 5.85 -8.67
N VAL A 67 -0.74 5.32 -8.16
CA VAL A 67 -0.89 5.07 -6.74
C VAL A 67 -1.29 3.62 -6.48
N GLY A 68 -0.78 3.08 -5.39
CA GLY A 68 -1.20 1.79 -4.88
C GLY A 68 -1.34 1.80 -3.37
N ILE A 69 -2.12 0.86 -2.85
CA ILE A 69 -2.32 0.66 -1.42
C ILE A 69 -1.73 -0.68 -1.01
N ILE A 70 -0.94 -0.67 0.08
CA ILE A 70 -0.50 -1.87 0.78
C ILE A 70 -1.43 -2.08 1.97
N THR A 71 -2.22 -3.15 1.99
CA THR A 71 -3.20 -3.41 3.06
C THR A 71 -3.60 -4.89 3.15
N SER A 72 -4.40 -5.25 4.15
CA SER A 72 -5.21 -6.48 4.14
C SER A 72 -6.68 -6.07 4.16
N SER A 73 -7.60 -6.95 3.77
CA SER A 73 -9.03 -6.65 3.88
C SER A 73 -9.43 -6.29 5.31
N GLU A 74 -8.87 -6.99 6.31
CA GLU A 74 -9.10 -6.73 7.72
C GLU A 74 -8.58 -5.34 8.15
N ALA A 75 -7.35 -4.99 7.78
CA ALA A 75 -6.78 -3.69 8.13
C ALA A 75 -7.53 -2.55 7.43
N PHE A 76 -7.84 -2.72 6.15
CA PHE A 76 -8.60 -1.75 5.36
C PHE A 76 -9.94 -1.44 6.02
N TYR A 77 -10.77 -2.44 6.30
CA TYR A 77 -12.08 -2.21 6.92
C TYR A 77 -12.03 -1.80 8.39
N LYS A 78 -10.95 -2.08 9.12
CA LYS A 78 -10.76 -1.51 10.47
C LYS A 78 -10.44 -0.02 10.44
N ILE A 79 -9.73 0.44 9.41
CA ILE A 79 -9.30 1.84 9.26
C ILE A 79 -10.40 2.69 8.60
N THR A 80 -11.00 2.17 7.53
CA THR A 80 -12.03 2.84 6.72
C THR A 80 -13.30 1.99 6.61
N PRO A 81 -14.00 1.70 7.72
CA PRO A 81 -15.22 0.89 7.69
C PRO A 81 -16.29 1.52 6.79
N GLY A 82 -16.93 0.69 5.95
CA GLY A 82 -17.97 1.09 5.00
C GLY A 82 -17.48 1.79 3.73
N LEU A 83 -16.16 1.92 3.54
CA LEU A 83 -15.60 2.41 2.29
C LEU A 83 -15.54 1.24 1.27
N ASP A 84 -16.65 1.00 0.59
CA ASP A 84 -16.86 -0.23 -0.20
C ASP A 84 -16.28 -0.18 -1.62
N HIS A 85 -15.82 0.98 -2.07
CA HIS A 85 -15.24 1.16 -3.41
C HIS A 85 -14.12 2.21 -3.40
N TYR A 86 -12.90 1.77 -3.74
CA TYR A 86 -11.71 2.62 -3.77
C TYR A 86 -10.79 2.34 -4.98
N SER A 87 -11.15 1.36 -5.81
CA SER A 87 -10.26 0.68 -6.75
C SER A 87 -10.11 1.31 -8.13
N ASP A 88 -10.85 2.37 -8.46
CA ASP A 88 -10.80 2.97 -9.80
C ASP A 88 -9.43 3.68 -9.97
N ASP A 89 -8.49 2.95 -10.57
CA ASP A 89 -7.10 3.32 -10.81
C ASP A 89 -6.17 3.35 -9.57
N VAL A 90 -6.48 2.55 -8.55
CA VAL A 90 -5.59 2.34 -7.40
C VAL A 90 -5.12 0.89 -7.38
N LYS A 91 -3.80 0.68 -7.43
CA LYS A 91 -3.22 -0.68 -7.34
C LYS A 91 -3.37 -1.28 -5.95
N LEU A 92 -3.41 -2.61 -5.86
CA LEU A 92 -3.48 -3.32 -4.58
C LEU A 92 -2.26 -4.23 -4.37
N TRP A 93 -1.55 -4.01 -3.26
CA TRP A 93 -0.58 -4.95 -2.72
C TRP A 93 -1.14 -5.51 -1.42
N TYR A 94 -1.74 -6.70 -1.48
CA TYR A 94 -2.35 -7.27 -0.30
C TYR A 94 -1.36 -8.08 0.53
N GLY A 95 -1.64 -8.22 1.81
CA GLY A 95 -0.99 -9.21 2.67
C GLY A 95 -1.98 -9.78 3.65
N ASP A 96 -1.49 -10.64 4.53
CA ASP A 96 -2.27 -11.14 5.65
C ASP A 96 -2.51 -10.06 6.71
N SER A 97 -3.60 -10.20 7.46
CA SER A 97 -3.90 -9.29 8.56
C SER A 97 -2.92 -9.40 9.73
N LYS A 98 -2.22 -10.54 9.81
CA LYS A 98 -1.09 -10.78 10.70
C LYS A 98 0.10 -11.22 9.86
N PRO A 99 1.29 -10.62 10.05
CA PRO A 99 2.46 -11.02 9.29
C PRO A 99 2.78 -12.51 9.46
N VAL A 100 2.92 -13.22 8.35
CA VAL A 100 3.33 -14.64 8.33
C VAL A 100 4.85 -14.70 8.25
N MET A 101 5.50 -15.41 9.16
CA MET A 101 6.96 -15.55 9.15
C MET A 101 7.40 -16.50 8.04
N CYS A 102 8.36 -16.06 7.21
CA CYS A 102 8.89 -16.87 6.13
C CYS A 102 9.51 -18.17 6.64
N ASN A 103 8.99 -19.30 6.18
CA ASN A 103 9.44 -20.66 6.46
C ASN A 103 9.61 -21.52 5.20
N GLY A 104 9.27 -20.98 4.02
CA GLY A 104 9.48 -21.63 2.72
C GLY A 104 8.28 -22.44 2.21
N THR A 105 7.14 -22.39 2.90
CA THR A 105 5.90 -23.09 2.50
C THR A 105 4.81 -22.15 2.02
N GLU A 106 5.07 -20.84 2.01
CA GLU A 106 4.05 -19.84 1.71
C GLU A 106 3.66 -19.82 0.23
N GLY A 107 2.37 -19.62 -0.03
CA GLY A 107 1.84 -19.56 -1.39
C GLY A 107 2.29 -18.29 -2.12
N THR A 108 3.13 -18.47 -3.14
CA THR A 108 3.64 -17.40 -4.02
C THR A 108 2.70 -17.10 -5.20
N ASN A 109 1.40 -17.34 -5.02
CA ASN A 109 0.35 -17.10 -6.02
C ASN A 109 -0.79 -16.25 -5.41
N PHE A 110 -1.80 -15.94 -6.23
CA PHE A 110 -2.95 -15.10 -5.86
C PHE A 110 -4.25 -15.90 -5.67
N GLU A 111 -4.18 -17.23 -5.58
CA GLU A 111 -5.37 -18.10 -5.51
C GLU A 111 -6.17 -17.91 -4.21
N ASP A 112 -5.51 -17.39 -3.17
CA ASP A 112 -6.12 -17.06 -1.88
C ASP A 112 -6.73 -15.65 -1.83
N PHE A 113 -6.59 -14.85 -2.89
CA PHE A 113 -7.14 -13.50 -2.92
C PHE A 113 -8.67 -13.54 -2.90
N LYS A 114 -9.25 -12.72 -2.02
CA LYS A 114 -10.70 -12.49 -1.95
C LYS A 114 -10.97 -11.02 -2.26
N PRO A 115 -11.84 -10.69 -3.22
CA PRO A 115 -12.17 -9.30 -3.54
C PRO A 115 -12.68 -8.49 -2.34
N PHE A 116 -12.27 -7.23 -2.24
CA PHE A 116 -12.75 -6.27 -1.24
C PHE A 116 -12.57 -4.83 -1.73
N ALA A 117 -13.38 -3.91 -1.22
CA ALA A 117 -13.30 -2.47 -1.48
C ALA A 117 -13.17 -2.07 -2.97
N GLY A 118 -13.80 -2.84 -3.87
CA GLY A 118 -13.75 -2.68 -5.33
C GLY A 118 -12.61 -3.43 -6.04
N TRP A 119 -11.56 -3.84 -5.33
CA TRP A 119 -10.49 -4.64 -5.94
C TRP A 119 -10.96 -6.06 -6.24
N SER A 120 -11.09 -6.37 -7.53
CA SER A 120 -11.38 -7.72 -8.03
C SER A 120 -10.14 -8.57 -8.29
N LYS A 121 -8.96 -7.93 -8.36
CA LYS A 121 -7.66 -8.57 -8.56
C LYS A 121 -6.55 -7.76 -7.86
N PRO A 122 -5.52 -8.41 -7.30
CA PRO A 122 -4.37 -7.73 -6.72
C PRO A 122 -3.28 -7.49 -7.77
N ASP A 123 -2.43 -6.49 -7.52
CA ASP A 123 -1.21 -6.21 -8.28
C ASP A 123 0.03 -6.86 -7.66
N ALA A 124 0.03 -7.02 -6.34
CA ALA A 124 1.11 -7.64 -5.59
C ALA A 124 0.59 -8.31 -4.31
N LYS A 125 1.39 -9.21 -3.75
CA LYS A 125 1.14 -9.89 -2.49
C LYS A 125 2.41 -9.92 -1.64
N GLU A 126 2.33 -9.53 -0.37
CA GLU A 126 3.31 -9.90 0.65
C GLU A 126 2.87 -11.23 1.26
N TYR A 127 3.55 -12.31 0.92
CA TYR A 127 3.18 -13.66 1.36
C TYR A 127 3.90 -14.07 2.64
N CYS A 128 5.01 -13.42 2.99
CA CYS A 128 5.70 -13.63 4.25
C CYS A 128 6.64 -12.48 4.62
N VAL A 129 7.06 -12.44 5.88
CA VAL A 129 8.03 -11.47 6.42
C VAL A 129 9.20 -12.17 7.11
N GLY A 130 10.33 -11.49 7.20
CA GLY A 130 11.42 -11.93 8.07
C GLY A 130 12.31 -13.06 7.52
N ALA A 131 12.28 -13.35 6.22
CA ALA A 131 13.22 -14.28 5.60
C ALA A 131 14.67 -13.79 5.76
N LYS A 132 15.60 -14.72 5.97
CA LYS A 132 17.04 -14.44 6.02
C LYS A 132 17.69 -14.88 4.73
N VAL A 133 18.15 -13.92 3.92
CA VAL A 133 18.85 -14.19 2.65
C VAL A 133 20.16 -13.41 2.65
N CYS A 134 21.28 -14.12 2.46
CA CYS A 134 22.62 -13.52 2.43
C CYS A 134 22.94 -12.61 3.65
N GLY A 135 22.42 -12.94 4.84
CA GLY A 135 22.62 -12.16 6.06
C GLY A 135 21.68 -10.96 6.24
N ILE A 136 20.78 -10.71 5.29
CA ILE A 136 19.81 -9.61 5.31
C ILE A 136 18.41 -10.16 5.63
N THR A 137 17.61 -9.40 6.38
CA THR A 137 16.19 -9.68 6.60
C THR A 137 15.36 -9.10 5.46
N ILE A 138 14.56 -9.91 4.79
CA ILE A 138 13.68 -9.49 3.68
C ILE A 138 12.25 -9.98 3.90
N ASN A 139 11.31 -9.35 3.19
CA ASN A 139 9.93 -9.84 3.08
C ASN A 139 9.73 -10.52 1.73
N GLY A 140 8.96 -11.61 1.72
CA GLY A 140 8.62 -12.37 0.53
C GLY A 140 7.44 -11.76 -0.20
N ASN A 141 7.63 -11.42 -1.48
CA ASN A 141 6.63 -10.75 -2.29
C ASN A 141 6.49 -11.38 -3.67
N VAL A 142 5.27 -11.40 -4.20
CA VAL A 142 4.99 -11.73 -5.60
C VAL A 142 4.22 -10.59 -6.26
N VAL A 143 4.54 -10.30 -7.53
CA VAL A 143 3.92 -9.22 -8.31
C VAL A 143 3.23 -9.83 -9.53
N SER A 144 2.03 -9.35 -9.85
CA SER A 144 1.29 -9.79 -11.03
C SER A 144 2.05 -9.40 -12.29
N ALA A 145 2.05 -10.28 -13.31
CA ALA A 145 2.83 -10.05 -14.54
C ALA A 145 2.50 -8.69 -15.21
N GLY A 146 1.24 -8.26 -15.17
CA GLY A 146 0.81 -6.96 -15.73
C GLY A 146 1.20 -5.74 -14.89
N SER A 147 1.67 -5.95 -13.65
CA SER A 147 2.06 -4.91 -12.70
C SER A 147 3.58 -4.80 -12.55
N ILE A 148 4.36 -5.70 -13.17
CA ILE A 148 5.82 -5.63 -13.22
C ILE A 148 6.22 -4.41 -14.04
N TRP A 149 6.94 -3.48 -13.42
CA TRP A 149 7.58 -2.41 -14.16
C TRP A 149 8.68 -3.00 -15.04
N THR A 150 8.57 -2.75 -16.34
CA THR A 150 9.64 -3.03 -17.31
C THR A 150 10.25 -1.69 -17.71
N PRO A 151 11.58 -1.52 -17.62
CA PRO A 151 12.23 -0.32 -18.13
C PRO A 151 11.91 -0.17 -19.61
N SER A 152 11.63 1.07 -20.05
CA SER A 152 11.67 1.39 -21.47
C SER A 152 13.07 1.07 -22.00
N SER A 153 13.16 0.27 -23.06
CA SER A 153 14.39 0.02 -23.82
C SER A 153 14.98 1.31 -24.37
#